data_AF-A0A5B0G5E6-F1
#
_entry.id   AF-A0A5B0G5E6-F1
#
_cell.length_a   1.000
_cell.length_b   1.000
_cell.length_c   1.000
_cell.angle_alpha   90.00
_cell.angle_beta   90.00
_cell.angle_gamma   90.00
#
_symmetry.space_group_name_H-M   'P 1'
#
loop_
_entity.id
_entity.type
_entity.pdbx_description
1 polymer ?
#
loop_
_entity_poly.entity_id
_entity_poly.type
_entity_poly.pdbx_seq_one_letter_code
_entity_poly.pdbx_strand_id
1 'polypeptide(L)'
;MLCLEVFRPKWSHDAHDTADGLAVLEKERVVAADKLACDAGVCLGMRRGGVLTLAPSTVMHERDSTAEVNAVREIATGLLNLSPQVVLAEESTVLVDLSARCAARTA
;
A
#
# COMPACT_ATOMS: atom_id res chain seq x y z
N MET A 1 -6.50 0.39 0.04
CA MET A 1 -5.55 -0.48 -0.70
C MET A 1 -4.25 -0.57 0.10
N LEU A 2 -4.12 -1.58 0.96
CA LEU A 2 -2.87 -1.89 1.67
C LEU A 2 -2.04 -2.97 0.97
N CYS A 3 -2.68 -3.75 0.09
CA CYS A 3 -2.08 -4.92 -0.55
C CYS A 3 -0.77 -4.61 -1.30
N LEU A 4 -0.66 -3.43 -1.93
CA LEU A 4 0.56 -3.01 -2.64
C LEU A 4 1.58 -2.36 -1.70
N GLU A 5 1.13 -1.59 -0.70
CA GLU A 5 2.00 -0.85 0.23
C GLU A 5 2.87 -1.77 1.09
N VAL A 6 2.39 -2.99 1.38
CA VAL A 6 3.17 -4.02 2.08
C VAL A 6 4.46 -4.39 1.32
N PHE A 7 4.41 -4.39 -0.02
CA PHE A 7 5.53 -4.83 -0.86
C PHE A 7 6.34 -3.68 -1.45
N ARG A 8 5.66 -2.59 -1.83
CA ARG A 8 6.29 -1.36 -2.34
C ARG A 8 5.58 -0.14 -1.74
N PRO A 9 6.01 0.32 -0.55
CA PRO A 9 5.49 1.54 0.03
C PRO A 9 5.84 2.75 -0.84
N LYS A 10 4.88 3.63 -1.11
CA LYS A 10 5.10 4.79 -2.00
C LYS A 10 6.11 5.80 -1.50
N TRP A 11 6.40 5.80 -0.20
CA TRP A 11 7.34 6.70 0.46
C TRP A 11 8.78 6.16 0.48
N SER A 12 9.01 4.90 0.09
CA SER A 12 10.36 4.35 -0.02
C SER A 12 10.99 4.75 -1.35
N HIS A 13 12.20 5.30 -1.31
CA HIS A 13 12.95 5.67 -2.51
C HIS A 13 13.26 4.47 -3.42
N ASP A 14 13.39 3.27 -2.85
CA ASP A 14 13.65 2.03 -3.59
C ASP A 14 12.45 1.60 -4.46
N ALA A 15 11.25 2.09 -4.16
CA ALA A 15 10.03 1.74 -4.91
C ALA A 15 9.96 2.43 -6.29
N HIS A 16 10.72 3.51 -6.51
CA HIS A 16 10.73 4.26 -7.77
C HIS A 16 11.73 3.74 -8.80
N ASP A 17 12.72 2.93 -8.38
CA ASP A 17 13.83 2.51 -9.25
C ASP A 17 13.63 1.13 -9.90
N THR A 18 12.48 0.49 -9.65
CA THR A 18 12.18 -0.81 -10.26
C THR A 18 11.40 -0.60 -11.57
N ALA A 19 12.00 -0.96 -12.69
CA ALA A 19 11.36 -0.91 -14.01
C ALA A 19 10.20 -1.92 -14.17
N ASP A 20 10.15 -2.94 -13.31
CA ASP A 20 9.17 -4.01 -13.35
C ASP A 20 7.90 -3.66 -12.56
N GLY A 21 6.73 -3.83 -13.19
CA GLY A 21 5.43 -3.68 -12.53
C GLY A 21 5.19 -4.72 -11.44
N LEU A 22 4.28 -4.39 -10.51
CA LEU A 22 3.90 -5.24 -9.39
C LEU A 22 2.41 -5.59 -9.45
N ALA A 23 2.10 -6.87 -9.28
CA ALA A 23 0.75 -7.38 -9.11
C ALA A 23 0.63 -8.25 -7.84
N VAL A 24 -0.49 -8.12 -7.13
CA VAL A 24 -0.84 -8.96 -5.99
C VAL A 24 -1.92 -9.93 -6.44
N LEU A 25 -1.72 -11.21 -6.12
CA LEU A 25 -2.60 -12.31 -6.45
C LEU A 25 -3.33 -12.81 -5.20
N GLU A 26 -4.58 -13.24 -5.38
CA GLU A 26 -5.33 -14.01 -4.40
C GLU A 26 -6.02 -15.16 -5.15
N LYS A 27 -5.76 -16.40 -4.72
CA LYS A 27 -6.28 -17.62 -5.41
C LYS A 27 -5.95 -17.60 -6.91
N GLU A 28 -4.69 -17.32 -7.24
CA GLU A 28 -4.17 -17.25 -8.62
C GLU A 28 -4.76 -16.14 -9.51
N ARG A 29 -5.44 -15.14 -8.91
CA ARG A 29 -6.04 -14.01 -9.64
C ARG A 29 -5.52 -12.67 -9.14
N VAL A 30 -5.30 -11.74 -10.06
CA VAL A 30 -4.88 -10.37 -9.74
C VAL A 30 -5.97 -9.66 -8.95
N VAL A 31 -5.66 -9.24 -7.72
CA VAL A 31 -6.52 -8.45 -6.84
C VAL A 31 -6.04 -7.01 -6.68
N ALA A 32 -4.76 -6.74 -6.96
CA ALA A 32 -4.22 -5.39 -7.05
C ALA A 32 -3.07 -5.36 -8.06
N ALA A 33 -2.87 -4.21 -8.72
CA ALA A 33 -1.76 -3.97 -9.63
C ALA A 33 -1.29 -2.52 -9.50
N ASP A 34 0.02 -2.29 -9.62
CA ASP A 34 0.58 -0.95 -9.67
C ASP A 34 0.44 -0.34 -11.08
N LYS A 35 0.85 0.93 -11.22
CA LYS A 35 0.67 1.65 -12.48
C LYS A 35 1.48 1.00 -13.61
N LEU A 36 2.71 0.57 -13.36
CA LEU A 36 3.58 -0.04 -14.36
C LEU A 36 3.01 -1.38 -14.86
N ALA A 37 2.46 -2.20 -13.96
CA ALA A 37 1.76 -3.43 -14.32
C ALA A 37 0.50 -3.13 -15.15
N CYS A 38 -0.29 -2.11 -14.77
CA CYS A 38 -1.46 -1.69 -15.54
C CYS A 38 -1.08 -1.19 -16.94
N ASP A 39 -0.02 -0.39 -17.06
CA ASP A 39 0.48 0.13 -18.33
C ASP A 39 1.01 -1.01 -19.23
N ALA A 40 1.54 -2.09 -18.64
CA ALA A 40 1.91 -3.32 -19.33
C ALA A 40 0.71 -4.22 -19.69
N GLY A 41 -0.52 -3.79 -19.38
CA GLY A 41 -1.77 -4.47 -19.74
C GLY A 41 -2.33 -5.41 -18.68
N VAL A 42 -1.72 -5.51 -17.50
CA VAL A 42 -2.24 -6.32 -16.40
C VAL A 42 -3.54 -5.72 -15.88
N CYS A 43 -4.59 -6.53 -15.82
CA CYS A 43 -5.91 -6.12 -15.33
C CYS A 43 -6.32 -6.93 -14.10
N LEU A 44 -7.17 -6.34 -13.26
CA LEU A 44 -7.78 -7.04 -12.14
C LEU A 44 -8.56 -8.28 -12.61
N GLY A 45 -8.51 -9.35 -11.84
CA GLY A 45 -9.17 -10.62 -12.13
C GLY A 45 -8.43 -11.53 -13.12
N MET A 46 -7.38 -11.03 -13.79
CA MET A 46 -6.51 -11.86 -14.64
C MET A 46 -5.93 -13.02 -13.83
N ARG A 47 -5.82 -14.20 -14.45
CA ARG A 47 -5.11 -15.33 -13.85
C ARG A 47 -3.61 -15.13 -14.00
N ARG A 48 -2.82 -15.71 -13.09
CA ARG A 48 -1.35 -15.72 -13.16
C ARG A 48 -0.80 -16.04 -14.56
N GLY A 49 -1.32 -17.08 -15.21
CA GLY A 49 -0.91 -17.46 -16.57
C GLY A 49 -1.17 -16.37 -17.62
N GLY A 50 -2.23 -15.58 -17.47
CA GLY A 50 -2.51 -14.43 -18.34
C GLY A 50 -1.51 -13.30 -18.14
N VAL A 51 -1.16 -13.02 -16.87
CA VAL A 51 -0.12 -12.04 -16.53
C VAL A 51 1.24 -12.45 -17.10
N LEU A 52 1.64 -13.71 -16.92
CA LEU A 52 2.90 -14.25 -17.46
C LEU A 52 3.00 -14.16 -18.99
N THR A 53 1.87 -14.24 -19.70
CA THR A 53 1.85 -14.15 -21.16
C THR A 53 1.97 -12.71 -21.63
N LEU A 54 1.31 -11.78 -20.94
CA LEU A 54 1.18 -10.39 -21.37
C LEU A 54 2.33 -9.50 -20.87
N ALA A 55 2.73 -9.69 -19.62
CA ALA A 55 3.74 -8.89 -18.93
C ALA A 55 4.63 -9.79 -18.06
N PRO A 56 5.51 -10.61 -18.69
CA PRO A 56 6.31 -11.63 -18.00
C PRO A 56 7.28 -11.06 -16.96
N SER A 57 7.66 -9.78 -17.09
CA SER A 57 8.49 -9.06 -16.12
C SER A 57 7.71 -8.58 -14.89
N THR A 58 6.37 -8.69 -14.88
CA THR A 58 5.57 -8.28 -13.72
C THR A 58 5.89 -9.15 -12.53
N VAL A 59 6.36 -8.53 -11.45
CA VAL A 59 6.55 -9.18 -10.17
C VAL A 59 5.17 -9.51 -9.58
N MET A 60 4.98 -10.77 -9.17
CA MET A 60 3.72 -11.25 -8.61
C MET A 60 3.91 -11.76 -7.18
N HIS A 61 3.17 -11.20 -6.23
CA HIS A 61 3.12 -11.68 -4.85
C HIS A 61 1.75 -12.24 -4.50
N GLU A 62 1.69 -13.30 -3.70
CA GLU A 62 0.43 -13.69 -3.07
C GLU A 62 0.06 -12.70 -1.97
N ARG A 63 -1.24 -12.45 -1.82
CA ARG A 63 -1.75 -11.51 -0.83
C ARG A 63 -1.41 -11.98 0.59
N ASP A 64 -0.65 -11.16 1.30
CA ASP A 64 -0.39 -11.35 2.72
C ASP A 64 -1.32 -10.47 3.57
N SER A 65 -2.46 -11.05 3.94
CA SER A 65 -3.47 -10.37 4.79
C SER A 65 -2.93 -10.04 6.18
N THR A 66 -1.96 -10.82 6.68
CA THR A 66 -1.39 -10.63 8.01
C THR A 66 -0.44 -9.44 8.01
N ALA A 67 0.38 -9.32 6.97
CA ALA A 67 1.26 -8.17 6.78
C ALA A 67 0.47 -6.87 6.58
N GLU A 68 -0.67 -6.91 5.86
CA GLU A 68 -1.57 -5.75 5.72
C GLU A 68 -2.06 -5.24 7.10
N VAL A 69 -2.50 -6.15 7.98
CA VAL A 69 -2.97 -5.80 9.34
C VAL A 69 -1.83 -5.27 10.21
N ASN A 70 -0.65 -5.87 10.11
CA ASN A 70 0.52 -5.44 10.88
C ASN A 70 1.01 -4.05 10.46
N ALA A 71 1.03 -3.76 9.16
CA ALA A 71 1.40 -2.44 8.64
C ALA A 71 0.47 -1.33 9.19
N VAL A 72 -0.85 -1.58 9.24
CA VAL A 72 -1.81 -0.65 9.84
C VAL A 72 -1.55 -0.45 11.34
N ARG A 73 -1.29 -1.53 12.08
CA ARG A 73 -0.99 -1.45 13.53
C ARG A 73 0.30 -0.69 13.82
N GLU A 74 1.33 -0.88 13.02
CA GLU A 74 2.61 -0.19 13.17
C GLU A 74 2.44 1.32 12.96
N ILE A 75 1.72 1.72 11.91
CA ILE A 75 1.37 3.13 11.66
C ILE A 75 0.56 3.71 12.82
N ALA A 76 -0.47 3.00 13.30
CA ALA A 76 -1.28 3.45 14.43
C ALA A 76 -0.46 3.63 15.71
N THR A 77 0.47 2.70 15.98
CA THR A 77 1.38 2.75 17.13
C THR A 77 2.36 3.92 17.02
N GLY A 78 2.89 4.16 15.82
CA GLY A 78 3.76 5.32 15.53
C GLY A 78 3.04 6.66 15.68
N LEU A 79 1.77 6.74 15.29
CA LEU A 79 0.97 7.97 15.41
C LEU A 79 0.62 8.33 16.86
N LEU A 80 0.49 7.34 17.76
CA LEU A 80 0.33 7.59 19.20
C LEU A 80 1.53 8.34 19.80
N ASN A 81 2.73 8.20 19.22
CA ASN A 81 3.91 8.96 19.66
C ASN A 81 3.89 10.44 19.20
N LEU A 82 3.02 10.81 18.25
CA LEU A 82 2.93 12.17 17.68
C LEU A 82 1.83 13.02 18.34
N SER A 83 0.72 12.43 18.76
CA SER A 83 -0.37 13.10 19.52
C SER A 83 -1.22 12.07 20.26
N PRO A 84 -1.54 12.25 21.56
CA PRO A 84 -2.26 11.27 22.37
C PRO A 84 -3.77 11.13 22.05
N GLN A 85 -4.25 11.68 20.94
CA GLN A 85 -5.63 11.53 20.46
C GLN A 85 -5.62 11.01 19.02
N VAL A 86 -5.53 9.68 18.88
CA VAL A 86 -5.68 8.97 17.61
C VAL A 86 -6.96 8.14 17.68
N VAL A 87 -7.89 8.40 16.76
CA VAL A 87 -9.07 7.55 16.56
C VAL A 87 -8.89 6.79 15.26
N LEU A 88 -8.91 5.46 15.34
CA LEU A 88 -8.99 4.59 14.17
C LEU A 88 -10.42 4.64 13.64
N ALA A 89 -10.62 5.20 12.45
CA ALA A 89 -11.89 5.14 11.74
C ALA A 89 -11.93 3.92 10.81
N GLU A 90 -13.12 3.52 10.37
CA GLU A 90 -13.27 2.44 9.39
C GLU A 90 -12.60 2.81 8.04
N GLU A 91 -12.39 1.82 7.17
CA GLU A 91 -11.83 2.02 5.82
C GLU A 91 -10.38 2.53 5.77
N SER A 92 -9.55 2.16 6.75
CA SER A 92 -8.12 2.52 6.78
C SER A 92 -7.86 4.03 6.87
N THR A 93 -8.72 4.76 7.60
CA THR A 93 -8.54 6.19 7.84
C THR A 93 -8.05 6.43 9.26
N VAL A 94 -6.97 7.20 9.42
CA VAL A 94 -6.47 7.65 10.74
C VAL A 94 -6.68 9.15 10.85
N LEU A 95 -7.47 9.58 11.83
CA LEU A 95 -7.70 11.00 12.12
C LEU A 95 -6.74 11.45 13.22
N VAL A 96 -6.01 12.54 12.98
CA VAL A 96 -5.04 13.10 13.94
C VAL A 96 -5.39 14.56 14.18
N ASP A 97 -5.66 14.93 15.44
CA ASP A 97 -5.82 16.33 15.85
C ASP A 97 -4.45 16.97 16.11
N LEU A 98 -4.13 18.00 15.32
CA LEU A 98 -2.89 18.79 15.38
C LEU A 98 -3.08 20.16 16.06
N SER A 99 -4.26 20.45 16.63
CA SER A 99 -4.59 21.78 17.17
C SER A 99 -3.62 22.25 18.26
N ALA A 100 -3.01 21.32 19.01
CA ALA A 100 -2.01 21.64 20.04
C ALA A 100 -0.62 22.01 19.49
N ARG A 101 -0.28 21.68 18.24
CA ARG A 101 1.05 21.93 17.65
C ARG A 101 1.11 23.15 16.72
N CYS A 102 -0.03 23.70 16.31
CA CYS A 102 -0.07 24.92 15.48
C CYS A 102 -0.19 26.23 16.29
N ALA A 103 -0.20 26.17 17.62
CA ALA A 103 -0.17 27.35 18.48
C ALA A 103 1.27 27.91 18.63
N ALA A 104 1.86 28.38 17.53
CA ALA A 104 3.14 29.09 17.54
C ALA A 104 3.00 30.49 16.90
N ARG A 105 2.74 31.47 17.78
CA ARG A 105 2.99 32.93 17.69
C ARG A 105 2.67 33.63 16.36
N THR A 106 1.54 34.33 16.36
CA THR A 106 1.45 35.66 15.74
C THR A 106 1.25 36.65 16.88
N ALA A 107 2.32 37.37 17.22
CA ALA A 107 2.30 38.58 18.04
C ALA A 107 2.48 39.78 17.10
#